data_AF-A0A8J8Q2X1-F1
#
_entry.id   AF-A0A8J8Q2X1-F1
#
_cell.length_a   1.000
_cell.length_b   1.000
_cell.length_c   1.000
_cell.angle_alpha   90.00
_cell.angle_beta   90.00
_cell.angle_gamma   90.00
#
_symmetry.space_group_name_H-M   'P 1'
#
loop_
_entity.id
_entity.type
_entity.pdbx_description
1 polymer ?
#
loop_
_entity_poly.entity_id
_entity_poly.type
_entity_poly.pdbx_seq_one_letter_code
_entity_poly.pdbx_strand_id
1 'polypeptide(L)'
;MFDLDREEITTGSIPKALALLAAPLLVQNLVQVLQQVVDTLWLGRHSLEAVAAVGLTFPLMGLLAAVSIGAGVGTQVLVSQRVGADEETSARRAAANGIVVGFLAGAVAGLAVAYFAADIVGVFGAGELVTQYAAAYLAVAALVFPVLSASEGLEKGFIGWGDTRAALYINTVAVAVNIVLDPFLIFGWWLFPELGVVGAALATGIGYGFGFLFGLGMAVRGRDEFVLSRDVCEFNLEDCREIVDIGWPTAGQYVSSQSARVGMVWLVALVGGATGLAAYTIGARVAAIAFIPAIGLQQAAQSMVGQNLGAELPERARRTTWVGVGIASVSLTVVGAIQLAIPETLSALFVPDATQAEVALAADYLRILAYGYWAIGATYLLQAGFNGARRTRTSLIATLLQYWIVRLPVALGAAFLLNMGVIGVFWGVTISNIVAALGLGVYYWYETETGMNVRAVETAASEPAD
;
A
#
# COMPACT_ATOMS: atom_id res chain seq x y z
N MET A 1 5.15 21.50 17.38
CA MET A 1 3.98 22.00 16.60
C MET A 1 3.28 20.87 15.82
N PHE A 2 3.98 19.78 15.49
CA PHE A 2 3.35 18.59 14.89
C PHE A 2 3.11 17.45 15.90
N ASP A 3 3.38 17.67 17.19
CA ASP A 3 3.30 16.64 18.23
C ASP A 3 1.82 16.41 18.55
N LEU A 4 1.40 15.16 18.42
CA LEU A 4 0.07 14.68 18.80
C LEU A 4 0.29 13.78 20.01
N ASP A 5 -0.21 14.18 21.16
CA ASP A 5 -0.18 13.30 22.32
C ASP A 5 -1.12 12.12 22.04
N ARG A 6 -0.74 10.92 22.46
CA ARG A 6 -1.50 9.69 22.16
C ARG A 6 -2.95 9.80 22.63
N GLU A 7 -3.18 10.39 23.80
CA GLU A 7 -4.51 10.65 24.34
C GLU A 7 -5.38 11.53 23.43
N GLU A 8 -4.79 12.43 22.62
CA GLU A 8 -5.54 13.25 21.66
C GLU A 8 -6.18 12.41 20.55
N ILE A 9 -5.74 11.17 20.32
CA ILE A 9 -6.35 10.25 19.34
C ILE A 9 -7.76 9.83 19.78
N THR A 10 -7.96 9.56 21.07
CA THR A 10 -9.24 9.10 21.65
C THR A 10 -10.05 10.25 22.27
N THR A 11 -9.42 11.36 22.64
CA THR A 11 -10.12 12.49 23.29
C THR A 11 -10.17 13.77 22.45
N GLY A 12 -9.15 14.01 21.61
CA GLY A 12 -8.94 15.28 20.91
C GLY A 12 -9.79 15.50 19.65
N SER A 13 -9.41 16.47 18.82
CA SER A 13 -10.09 16.77 17.56
C SER A 13 -9.75 15.73 16.48
N ILE A 14 -10.76 15.01 15.97
CA ILE A 14 -10.58 13.97 14.93
C ILE A 14 -9.87 14.52 13.67
N PRO A 15 -10.29 15.64 13.04
CA PRO A 15 -9.58 16.18 11.88
C PRO A 15 -8.11 16.52 12.15
N LYS A 16 -7.81 17.07 13.34
CA LYS A 16 -6.45 17.44 13.74
C LYS A 16 -5.59 16.17 13.87
N ALA A 17 -6.08 15.17 14.61
CA ALA A 17 -5.37 13.91 14.81
C ALA A 17 -5.15 13.17 13.48
N LEU A 18 -6.18 13.08 12.63
CA LEU A 18 -6.05 12.49 11.29
C LEU A 18 -4.98 13.19 10.46
N ALA A 19 -4.97 14.52 10.43
CA ALA A 19 -3.99 15.28 9.66
C ALA A 19 -2.55 15.10 10.19
N LEU A 20 -2.38 15.13 11.51
CA LEU A 20 -1.06 14.97 12.15
C LEU A 20 -0.50 13.56 12.00
N LEU A 21 -1.35 12.52 12.01
CA LEU A 21 -0.94 11.13 11.73
C LEU A 21 -0.73 10.87 10.23
N ALA A 22 -1.55 11.46 9.36
CA ALA A 22 -1.44 11.25 7.92
C ALA A 22 -0.24 11.98 7.30
N ALA A 23 0.19 13.12 7.85
CA ALA A 23 1.25 13.92 7.26
C ALA A 23 2.61 13.18 7.18
N PRO A 24 3.13 12.54 8.25
CA PRO A 24 4.35 11.72 8.16
C PRO A 24 4.22 10.57 7.17
N LEU A 25 3.07 9.90 7.14
CA LEU A 25 2.80 8.78 6.22
C LEU A 25 2.75 9.24 4.76
N LEU A 26 2.20 10.42 4.48
CA LEU A 26 2.24 11.02 3.14
C LEU A 26 3.69 11.25 2.70
N VAL A 27 4.50 11.87 3.56
CA VAL A 27 5.92 12.11 3.27
C VAL A 27 6.66 10.79 3.05
N GLN A 28 6.37 9.78 3.86
CA GLN A 28 6.94 8.44 3.72
C GLN A 28 6.63 7.83 2.34
N ASN A 29 5.38 7.91 1.88
CA ASN A 29 5.01 7.42 0.55
C ASN A 29 5.73 8.21 -0.57
N LEU A 30 5.95 9.51 -0.41
CA LEU A 30 6.74 10.30 -1.37
C LEU A 30 8.22 9.91 -1.38
N VAL A 31 8.80 9.58 -0.22
CA VAL A 31 10.17 9.07 -0.11
C VAL A 31 10.32 7.73 -0.84
N GLN A 32 9.32 6.84 -0.77
CA GLN A 32 9.31 5.60 -1.56
C GLN A 32 9.21 5.84 -3.06
N VAL A 33 8.44 6.84 -3.51
CA VAL A 33 8.41 7.22 -4.93
C VAL A 33 9.77 7.75 -5.39
N LEU A 34 10.42 8.58 -4.56
CA LEU A 34 11.77 9.07 -4.84
C LEU A 34 12.78 7.92 -4.97
N GLN A 35 12.70 6.92 -4.09
CA GLN A 35 13.52 5.71 -4.19
C GLN A 35 13.36 5.05 -5.56
N GLN A 36 12.13 4.74 -5.98
CA GLN A 36 11.87 4.08 -7.26
C GLN A 36 12.42 4.86 -8.46
N VAL A 37 12.34 6.19 -8.43
CA VAL A 37 12.90 7.05 -9.47
C VAL A 37 14.43 6.96 -9.47
N VAL A 38 15.08 7.04 -8.31
CA VAL A 38 16.54 6.98 -8.20
C VAL A 38 17.08 5.61 -8.63
N ASP A 39 16.47 4.52 -8.21
CA ASP A 39 16.85 3.15 -8.61
C ASP A 39 16.79 2.99 -10.13
N THR A 40 15.71 3.48 -10.75
CA THR A 40 15.53 3.43 -12.21
C THR A 40 16.61 4.26 -12.93
N LEU A 41 17.01 5.41 -12.37
CA LEU A 41 18.07 6.24 -12.92
C LEU A 41 19.45 5.58 -12.82
N TRP A 42 19.74 4.87 -11.73
CA TRP A 42 20.99 4.12 -11.61
C TRP A 42 21.03 2.93 -12.57
N LEU A 43 19.97 2.13 -12.62
CA LEU A 43 19.89 1.01 -13.55
C LEU A 43 19.92 1.44 -15.01
N GLY A 44 19.30 2.57 -15.35
CA GLY A 44 19.35 3.15 -16.69
C GLY A 44 20.75 3.61 -17.11
N ARG A 45 21.62 3.95 -16.15
CA ARG A 45 23.04 4.21 -16.41
C ARG A 45 23.88 2.94 -16.53
N HIS A 46 23.41 1.82 -15.98
CA HIS A 46 24.05 0.51 -16.12
C HIS A 46 23.74 -0.09 -17.50
N SER A 47 22.47 -0.34 -17.82
CA SER A 47 22.06 -0.80 -19.16
C SER A 47 20.55 -0.73 -19.36
N LEU A 48 20.12 -0.68 -20.63
CA LEU A 48 18.68 -0.72 -20.97
C LEU A 48 18.06 -2.08 -20.61
N GLU A 49 18.81 -3.16 -20.75
CA GLU A 49 18.41 -4.51 -20.38
C GLU A 49 18.19 -4.64 -18.87
N ALA A 50 18.97 -3.94 -18.05
CA ALA A 50 18.78 -3.89 -16.60
C ALA A 50 17.46 -3.20 -16.23
N VAL A 51 17.14 -2.07 -16.87
CA VAL A 51 15.85 -1.39 -16.67
C VAL A 51 14.68 -2.27 -17.12
N ALA A 52 14.79 -2.91 -18.29
CA ALA A 52 13.77 -3.82 -18.79
C ALA A 52 13.56 -5.02 -17.85
N ALA A 53 14.65 -5.59 -17.34
CA ALA A 53 14.61 -6.70 -16.41
C ALA A 53 13.92 -6.35 -15.09
N VAL A 54 14.31 -5.24 -14.45
CA VAL A 54 13.69 -4.82 -13.19
C VAL A 54 12.22 -4.44 -13.40
N GLY A 55 11.90 -3.77 -14.51
CA GLY A 55 10.52 -3.47 -14.90
C GLY A 55 9.64 -4.74 -15.05
N LEU A 56 10.20 -5.81 -15.62
CA LEU A 56 9.52 -7.12 -15.74
C LEU A 56 9.22 -7.73 -14.37
N THR A 57 10.11 -7.57 -13.39
CA THR A 57 9.94 -8.13 -12.04
C THR A 57 8.99 -7.33 -11.16
N PHE A 58 8.67 -6.08 -11.51
CA PHE A 58 7.86 -5.19 -10.66
C PHE A 58 6.49 -5.78 -10.27
N PRO A 59 5.70 -6.37 -11.19
CA PRO A 59 4.43 -7.02 -10.82
C PRO A 59 4.62 -8.23 -9.90
N LEU A 60 5.72 -8.98 -10.07
CA LEU A 60 6.06 -10.15 -9.25
C LEU A 60 6.40 -9.72 -7.82
N MET A 61 7.20 -8.66 -7.69
CA MET A 61 7.48 -8.02 -6.40
C MET A 61 6.22 -7.47 -5.75
N GLY A 62 5.26 -6.96 -6.52
CA GLY A 62 3.95 -6.55 -6.00
C GLY A 62 3.16 -7.73 -5.39
N LEU A 63 3.15 -8.88 -6.04
CA LEU A 63 2.52 -10.09 -5.48
C LEU A 63 3.21 -10.55 -4.20
N LEU A 64 4.54 -10.50 -4.17
CA LEU A 64 5.32 -10.82 -2.97
C LEU A 64 5.03 -9.82 -1.83
N ALA A 65 4.94 -8.52 -2.15
CA ALA A 65 4.58 -7.45 -1.22
C ALA A 65 3.20 -7.64 -0.59
N ALA A 66 2.24 -8.31 -1.26
CA ALA A 66 0.92 -8.60 -0.70
C ALA A 66 1.01 -9.37 0.63
N VAL A 67 2.00 -10.27 0.77
CA VAL A 67 2.26 -11.03 2.00
C VAL A 67 2.65 -10.09 3.14
N SER A 68 3.58 -9.16 2.87
CA SER A 68 4.04 -8.16 3.84
C SER A 68 2.92 -7.18 4.21
N ILE A 69 2.10 -6.75 3.24
CA ILE A 69 0.94 -5.89 3.47
C ILE A 69 -0.06 -6.58 4.41
N GLY A 70 -0.31 -7.88 4.21
CA GLY A 70 -1.19 -8.65 5.09
C GLY A 70 -0.68 -8.66 6.53
N ALA A 71 0.57 -9.09 6.74
CA ALA A 71 1.19 -9.13 8.06
C ALA A 71 1.23 -7.73 8.73
N GLY A 72 1.58 -6.70 7.96
CA GLY A 72 1.66 -5.32 8.42
C GLY A 72 0.31 -4.74 8.85
N VAL A 73 -0.73 -4.90 8.02
CA VAL A 73 -2.09 -4.42 8.36
C VAL A 73 -2.64 -5.16 9.58
N GLY A 74 -2.44 -6.47 9.68
CA GLY A 74 -2.83 -7.25 10.86
C GLY A 74 -2.15 -6.73 12.13
N THR A 75 -0.84 -6.49 12.07
CA THR A 75 -0.06 -5.91 13.17
C THR A 75 -0.58 -4.55 13.57
N GLN A 76 -0.78 -3.65 12.60
CA GLN A 76 -1.26 -2.29 12.86
C GLN A 76 -2.60 -2.28 13.59
N VAL A 77 -3.58 -3.08 13.11
CA VAL A 77 -4.92 -3.13 13.69
C VAL A 77 -4.86 -3.69 15.10
N LEU A 78 -4.20 -4.83 15.30
CA LEU A 78 -4.12 -5.48 16.61
C LEU A 78 -3.44 -4.59 17.66
N VAL A 79 -2.30 -3.97 17.29
CA VAL A 79 -1.61 -3.02 18.17
C VAL A 79 -2.50 -1.83 18.48
N SER A 80 -3.16 -1.24 17.48
CA SER A 80 -4.03 -0.09 17.70
C SER A 80 -5.19 -0.38 18.65
N GLN A 81 -5.82 -1.55 18.56
CA GLN A 81 -6.91 -1.93 19.45
C GLN A 81 -6.41 -2.13 20.89
N ARG A 82 -5.30 -2.86 21.08
CA ARG A 82 -4.73 -3.09 22.42
C ARG A 82 -4.21 -1.80 23.07
N VAL A 83 -3.66 -0.87 22.28
CA VAL A 83 -3.30 0.47 22.77
C VAL A 83 -4.54 1.26 23.18
N GLY A 84 -5.61 1.19 22.40
CA GLY A 84 -6.88 1.82 22.75
C GLY A 84 -7.49 1.27 24.05
N ALA A 85 -7.33 -0.02 24.31
CA ALA A 85 -7.82 -0.70 25.51
C ALA A 85 -6.91 -0.52 26.75
N ASP A 86 -5.91 0.35 26.69
CA ASP A 86 -4.88 0.54 27.73
C ASP A 86 -4.08 -0.74 28.07
N GLU A 87 -4.05 -1.73 27.17
CA GLU A 87 -3.30 -2.98 27.30
C GLU A 87 -1.90 -2.89 26.67
N GLU A 88 -1.09 -1.94 27.14
CA GLU A 88 0.19 -1.61 26.50
C GLU A 88 1.16 -2.80 26.37
N THR A 89 1.19 -3.69 27.36
CA THR A 89 2.04 -4.89 27.34
C THR A 89 1.60 -5.84 26.22
N SER A 90 0.28 -6.09 26.10
CA SER A 90 -0.29 -6.90 25.03
C SER A 90 -0.08 -6.25 23.66
N ALA A 91 -0.14 -4.92 23.57
CA ALA A 91 0.14 -4.16 22.35
C ALA A 91 1.61 -4.28 21.91
N ARG A 92 2.57 -4.13 22.84
CA ARG A 92 4.00 -4.32 22.56
C ARG A 92 4.31 -5.75 22.13
N ARG A 93 3.66 -6.75 22.75
CA ARG A 93 3.76 -8.17 22.36
C ARG A 93 3.18 -8.45 20.97
N ALA A 94 2.03 -7.85 20.64
CA ALA A 94 1.47 -7.91 19.29
C ALA A 94 2.43 -7.33 18.25
N ALA A 95 3.08 -6.19 18.55
CA ALA A 95 4.06 -5.60 17.65
C ALA A 95 5.28 -6.51 17.44
N ALA A 96 5.81 -7.11 18.52
CA ALA A 96 6.92 -8.06 18.43
C ALA A 96 6.54 -9.30 17.60
N ASN A 97 5.36 -9.87 17.83
CA ASN A 97 4.85 -11.01 17.06
C ASN A 97 4.55 -10.61 15.60
N GLY A 98 4.17 -9.37 15.32
CA GLY A 98 4.04 -8.83 13.97
C GLY A 98 5.34 -8.83 13.18
N ILE A 99 6.47 -8.51 13.81
CA ILE A 99 7.81 -8.64 13.22
C ILE A 99 8.10 -10.11 12.87
N VAL A 100 7.78 -11.04 13.78
CA VAL A 100 7.97 -12.48 13.58
C VAL A 100 7.11 -13.01 12.44
N VAL A 101 5.82 -12.66 12.42
CA VAL A 101 4.89 -13.04 11.34
C VAL A 101 5.38 -12.48 10.01
N GLY A 102 5.77 -11.21 9.96
CA GLY A 102 6.34 -10.58 8.77
C GLY A 102 7.59 -11.30 8.27
N PHE A 103 8.55 -11.60 9.16
CA PHE A 103 9.75 -12.34 8.82
C PHE A 103 9.45 -13.75 8.30
N LEU A 104 8.63 -14.53 9.00
CA LEU A 104 8.33 -15.91 8.64
C LEU A 104 7.52 -15.99 7.34
N ALA A 105 6.48 -15.16 7.19
CA ALA A 105 5.69 -15.11 5.96
C ALA A 105 6.54 -14.63 4.77
N GLY A 106 7.37 -13.61 4.99
CA GLY A 106 8.34 -13.13 4.01
C GLY A 106 9.41 -14.18 3.65
N ALA A 107 9.89 -14.98 4.61
CA ALA A 107 10.81 -16.09 4.39
C ALA A 107 10.19 -17.19 3.54
N VAL A 108 8.98 -17.63 3.89
CA VAL A 108 8.28 -18.69 3.13
C VAL A 108 8.02 -18.22 1.70
N ALA A 109 7.46 -17.02 1.52
CA ALA A 109 7.16 -16.50 0.19
C ALA A 109 8.43 -16.16 -0.61
N GLY A 110 9.41 -15.54 0.04
CA GLY A 110 10.68 -15.15 -0.56
C GLY A 110 11.51 -16.36 -1.01
N LEU A 111 11.62 -17.41 -0.18
CA LEU A 111 12.30 -18.65 -0.57
C LEU A 111 11.60 -19.35 -1.73
N ALA A 112 10.27 -19.40 -1.72
CA ALA A 112 9.50 -19.97 -2.82
C ALA A 112 9.75 -19.21 -4.14
N VAL A 113 9.66 -17.88 -4.12
CA VAL A 113 9.90 -17.03 -5.30
C VAL A 113 11.35 -17.13 -5.77
N ALA A 114 12.31 -17.14 -4.85
CA ALA A 114 13.73 -17.26 -5.19
C ALA A 114 14.05 -18.58 -5.88
N TYR A 115 13.46 -19.69 -5.39
CA TYR A 115 13.64 -21.01 -5.99
C TYR A 115 13.11 -21.08 -7.43
N PHE A 116 11.93 -20.48 -7.69
CA PHE A 116 11.29 -20.50 -9.00
C PHE A 116 11.60 -19.26 -9.86
N ALA A 117 12.55 -18.41 -9.48
CA ALA A 117 12.74 -17.10 -10.13
C ALA A 117 13.02 -17.22 -11.64
N ALA A 118 13.87 -18.17 -12.04
CA ALA A 118 14.17 -18.40 -13.45
C ALA A 118 12.97 -18.93 -14.24
N ASP A 119 12.20 -19.86 -13.66
CA ASP A 119 11.00 -20.42 -14.30
C ASP A 119 9.91 -19.35 -14.46
N ILE A 120 9.65 -18.58 -13.40
CA ILE A 120 8.66 -17.50 -13.40
C ILE A 120 8.99 -16.47 -14.49
N VAL A 121 10.24 -16.02 -14.55
CA VAL A 121 10.68 -15.00 -15.51
C VAL A 121 10.75 -15.58 -16.93
N GLY A 122 11.12 -16.85 -17.09
CA GLY A 122 11.24 -17.53 -18.37
C GLY A 122 9.93 -17.58 -19.17
N VAL A 123 8.79 -17.63 -18.47
CA VAL A 123 7.44 -17.63 -19.10
C VAL A 123 7.17 -16.35 -19.91
N PHE A 124 7.81 -15.23 -19.59
CA PHE A 124 7.55 -13.94 -20.24
C PHE A 124 8.30 -13.76 -21.57
N GLY A 125 9.31 -14.57 -21.87
CA GLY A 125 9.99 -14.55 -23.18
C GLY A 125 10.68 -13.23 -23.55
N ALA A 126 11.28 -12.52 -22.59
CA ALA A 126 11.83 -11.15 -22.77
C ALA A 126 13.23 -11.07 -23.43
N GLY A 127 13.73 -12.17 -24.00
CA GLY A 127 15.08 -12.30 -24.54
C GLY A 127 16.10 -12.77 -23.50
N GLU A 128 17.17 -13.45 -23.95
CA GLU A 128 18.08 -14.20 -23.08
C GLU A 128 18.70 -13.34 -21.95
N LEU A 129 19.27 -12.18 -22.30
CA LEU A 129 19.94 -11.31 -21.32
C LEU A 129 18.96 -10.66 -20.33
N VAL A 130 17.80 -10.21 -20.79
CA VAL A 130 16.76 -9.61 -19.92
C VAL A 130 16.18 -10.66 -18.98
N THR A 131 15.90 -11.87 -19.48
CA THR A 131 15.45 -13.00 -18.67
C THR A 131 16.50 -13.37 -17.62
N GLN A 132 17.79 -13.41 -17.97
CA GLN A 132 18.87 -13.68 -17.02
C GLN A 132 18.95 -12.60 -15.92
N TYR A 133 18.90 -11.31 -16.30
CA TYR A 133 18.93 -10.20 -15.35
C TYR A 133 17.70 -10.18 -14.45
N ALA A 134 16.51 -10.41 -15.00
CA ALA A 134 15.27 -10.42 -14.23
C ALA A 134 15.22 -11.61 -13.26
N ALA A 135 15.67 -12.79 -13.67
CA ALA A 135 15.77 -13.95 -12.79
C ALA A 135 16.75 -13.70 -11.63
N ALA A 136 17.93 -13.11 -11.92
CA ALA A 136 18.93 -12.79 -10.91
C ALA A 136 18.43 -11.72 -9.92
N TYR A 137 17.81 -10.65 -10.42
CA TYR A 137 17.19 -9.60 -9.61
C TYR A 137 16.10 -10.19 -8.71
N LEU A 138 15.15 -10.92 -9.29
CA LEU A 138 14.01 -11.48 -8.57
C LEU A 138 14.45 -12.46 -7.49
N ALA A 139 15.41 -13.33 -7.78
CA ALA A 139 15.92 -14.29 -6.81
C ALA A 139 16.52 -13.58 -5.59
N VAL A 140 17.38 -12.58 -5.82
CA VAL A 140 18.04 -11.86 -4.73
C VAL A 140 17.06 -10.96 -3.97
N ALA A 141 16.18 -10.25 -4.67
CA ALA A 141 15.13 -9.43 -4.05
C ALA A 141 14.21 -10.29 -3.17
N ALA A 142 13.87 -11.50 -3.61
CA ALA A 142 13.07 -12.45 -2.85
C ALA A 142 13.82 -13.03 -1.64
N LEU A 143 15.14 -13.24 -1.72
CA LEU A 143 15.97 -13.68 -0.58
C LEU A 143 16.11 -12.62 0.51
N VAL A 144 16.15 -11.33 0.17
CA VAL A 144 16.20 -10.23 1.15
C VAL A 144 14.82 -9.79 1.65
N PHE A 145 13.76 -10.23 0.98
CA PHE A 145 12.37 -9.92 1.33
C PHE A 145 11.94 -10.21 2.78
N PRO A 146 12.47 -11.24 3.48
CA PRO A 146 12.10 -11.51 4.87
C PRO A 146 12.47 -10.35 5.81
N VAL A 147 13.62 -9.71 5.56
CA VAL A 147 14.08 -8.54 6.33
C VAL A 147 13.19 -7.33 6.04
N LEU A 148 12.82 -7.12 4.77
CA LEU A 148 11.89 -6.07 4.38
C LEU A 148 10.52 -6.26 5.06
N SER A 149 10.01 -7.49 5.09
CA SER A 149 8.73 -7.81 5.73
C SER A 149 8.77 -7.68 7.26
N ALA A 150 9.90 -8.01 7.88
CA ALA A 150 10.14 -7.75 9.30
C ALA A 150 10.18 -6.25 9.62
N SER A 151 10.82 -5.46 8.75
CA SER A 151 10.83 -4.00 8.83
C SER A 151 9.43 -3.41 8.74
N GLU A 152 8.60 -3.91 7.82
CA GLU A 152 7.20 -3.50 7.69
C GLU A 152 6.39 -3.82 8.96
N GLY A 153 6.59 -5.01 9.55
CA GLY A 153 5.94 -5.39 10.81
C GLY A 153 6.25 -4.42 11.95
N LEU A 154 7.53 -4.03 12.10
CA LEU A 154 7.95 -3.05 13.09
C LEU A 154 7.36 -1.66 12.81
N GLU A 155 7.41 -1.21 11.56
CA GLU A 155 6.84 0.07 11.12
C GLU A 155 5.34 0.15 11.45
N LYS A 156 4.60 -0.90 11.11
CA LYS A 156 3.16 -0.99 11.35
C LYS A 156 2.82 -1.12 12.82
N GLY A 157 3.71 -1.68 13.64
CA GLY A 157 3.66 -1.59 15.10
C GLY A 157 3.67 -0.15 15.60
N PHE A 158 4.62 0.68 15.14
CA PHE A 158 4.66 2.11 15.47
C PHE A 158 3.41 2.87 14.99
N ILE A 159 2.91 2.56 13.78
CA ILE A 159 1.67 3.19 13.27
C ILE A 159 0.46 2.79 14.12
N GLY A 160 0.36 1.53 14.52
CA GLY A 160 -0.69 1.05 15.44
C GLY A 160 -0.59 1.71 16.81
N TRP A 161 0.64 1.98 17.28
CA TRP A 161 0.91 2.72 18.52
C TRP A 161 0.50 4.19 18.45
N GLY A 162 0.49 4.78 17.25
CA GLY A 162 0.19 6.19 17.02
C GLY A 162 1.42 7.05 16.69
N ASP A 163 2.62 6.46 16.61
CA ASP A 163 3.85 7.16 16.23
C ASP A 163 4.16 6.96 14.74
N THR A 164 3.45 7.70 13.89
CA THR A 164 3.68 7.69 12.44
C THR A 164 5.00 8.34 12.01
N ARG A 165 5.70 9.04 12.92
CA ARG A 165 7.00 9.64 12.62
C ARG A 165 8.12 8.62 12.70
N ALA A 166 8.05 7.69 13.66
CA ALA A 166 8.96 6.55 13.69
C ALA A 166 8.92 5.80 12.36
N ALA A 167 7.72 5.57 11.81
CA ALA A 167 7.55 4.94 10.49
C ALA A 167 8.25 5.74 9.37
N LEU A 168 8.05 7.06 9.33
CA LEU A 168 8.75 7.93 8.39
C LEU A 168 10.28 7.84 8.56
N TYR A 169 10.81 7.86 9.79
CA TYR A 169 12.25 7.80 10.03
C TYR A 169 12.84 6.46 9.62
N ILE A 170 12.18 5.34 9.94
CA ILE A 170 12.58 3.98 9.53
C ILE A 170 12.71 3.92 8.01
N ASN A 171 11.67 4.35 7.29
CA ASN A 171 11.66 4.31 5.84
C ASN A 171 12.69 5.28 5.22
N THR A 172 12.84 6.48 5.78
CA THR A 172 13.82 7.46 5.29
C THR A 172 15.26 6.96 5.44
N VAL A 173 15.58 6.31 6.58
CA VAL A 173 16.89 5.67 6.77
C VAL A 173 17.10 4.56 5.75
N ALA A 174 16.08 3.72 5.52
CA ALA A 174 16.17 2.65 4.55
C ALA A 174 16.46 3.16 3.12
N VAL A 175 15.69 4.16 2.67
CA VAL A 175 15.85 4.77 1.36
C VAL A 175 17.18 5.50 1.23
N ALA A 176 17.59 6.27 2.25
CA ALA A 176 18.86 6.99 2.22
C ALA A 176 20.06 6.04 2.10
N VAL A 177 20.05 4.93 2.85
CA VAL A 177 21.10 3.91 2.77
C VAL A 177 21.10 3.23 1.40
N ASN A 178 19.94 2.87 0.87
CA ASN A 178 19.83 2.27 -0.46
C ASN A 178 20.35 3.20 -1.56
N ILE A 179 19.91 4.46 -1.62
CA ILE A 179 20.36 5.45 -2.61
C ILE A 179 21.88 5.64 -2.56
N VAL A 180 22.47 5.63 -1.35
CA VAL A 180 23.91 5.76 -1.18
C VAL A 180 24.64 4.49 -1.64
N LEU A 181 24.12 3.30 -1.34
CA LEU A 181 24.77 2.02 -1.67
C LEU A 181 24.62 1.60 -3.13
N ASP A 182 23.55 2.02 -3.80
CA ASP A 182 23.26 1.69 -5.20
C ASP A 182 24.45 1.85 -6.13
N PRO A 183 25.11 3.03 -6.25
CA PRO A 183 26.21 3.17 -7.19
C PRO A 183 27.43 2.30 -6.83
N PHE A 184 27.64 1.98 -5.56
CA PHE A 184 28.73 1.09 -5.14
C PHE A 184 28.46 -0.36 -5.54
N LEU A 185 27.22 -0.84 -5.38
CA LEU A 185 26.87 -2.23 -5.68
C LEU A 185 26.52 -2.45 -7.16
N ILE A 186 25.89 -1.47 -7.81
CA ILE A 186 25.52 -1.57 -9.23
C ILE A 186 26.75 -1.47 -10.11
N PHE A 187 27.61 -0.45 -9.91
CA PHE A 187 28.77 -0.18 -10.79
C PHE A 187 30.10 -0.67 -10.23
N GLY A 188 30.14 -1.23 -9.03
CA GLY A 188 31.38 -1.66 -8.39
C GLY A 188 32.33 -0.51 -8.06
N TRP A 189 31.81 0.63 -7.59
CA TRP A 189 32.69 1.74 -7.19
C TRP A 189 33.58 1.34 -6.00
N TRP A 190 34.81 1.87 -5.99
CA TRP A 190 35.80 1.68 -4.92
C TRP A 190 36.32 0.24 -4.81
N LEU A 191 35.86 -0.52 -3.80
CA LEU A 191 36.31 -1.90 -3.51
C LEU A 191 35.21 -2.93 -3.80
N PHE A 192 34.03 -2.49 -4.20
CA PHE A 192 32.89 -3.38 -4.45
C PHE A 192 33.00 -3.99 -5.86
N PRO A 193 32.65 -5.27 -6.03
CA PRO A 193 32.49 -5.83 -7.36
C PRO A 193 31.28 -5.20 -8.06
N GLU A 194 31.30 -5.15 -9.40
CA GLU A 194 30.15 -4.76 -10.20
C GLU A 194 29.09 -5.87 -10.16
N LEU A 195 27.94 -5.61 -9.53
CA LEU A 195 26.85 -6.58 -9.38
C LEU A 195 25.62 -6.25 -10.22
N GLY A 196 25.58 -5.09 -10.89
CA GLY A 196 24.47 -4.67 -11.75
C GLY A 196 23.11 -4.77 -11.06
N VAL A 197 22.16 -5.47 -11.69
CA VAL A 197 20.80 -5.68 -11.13
C VAL A 197 20.80 -6.41 -9.79
N VAL A 198 21.74 -7.33 -9.55
CA VAL A 198 21.88 -8.00 -8.24
C VAL A 198 22.28 -6.98 -7.18
N GLY A 199 23.16 -6.03 -7.55
CA GLY A 199 23.59 -4.94 -6.68
C GLY A 199 22.41 -4.07 -6.23
N ALA A 200 21.50 -3.72 -7.15
CA ALA A 200 20.30 -2.94 -6.84
C ALA A 200 19.36 -3.67 -5.85
N ALA A 201 19.13 -4.97 -6.06
CA ALA A 201 18.32 -5.78 -5.15
C ALA A 201 18.95 -5.87 -3.74
N LEU A 202 20.28 -6.05 -3.66
CA LEU A 202 21.02 -6.08 -2.40
C LEU A 202 21.01 -4.72 -1.71
N ALA A 203 21.21 -3.61 -2.42
CA ALA A 203 21.17 -2.27 -1.87
C ALA A 203 19.82 -1.98 -1.21
N THR A 204 18.72 -2.38 -1.85
CA THR A 204 17.36 -2.28 -1.28
C THR A 204 17.26 -3.12 0.00
N GLY A 205 17.67 -4.39 -0.03
CA GLY A 205 17.63 -5.27 1.14
C GLY A 205 18.45 -4.74 2.33
N ILE A 206 19.66 -4.25 2.06
CA ILE A 206 20.53 -3.63 3.07
C ILE A 206 19.90 -2.35 3.61
N GLY A 207 19.33 -1.51 2.74
CA GLY A 207 18.59 -0.31 3.14
C GLY A 207 17.50 -0.64 4.17
N TYR A 208 16.57 -1.54 3.83
CA TYR A 208 15.53 -1.97 4.76
C TYR A 208 16.09 -2.67 6.01
N GLY A 209 17.22 -3.38 5.90
CA GLY A 209 17.94 -3.90 7.07
C GLY A 209 18.41 -2.80 8.03
N PHE A 210 19.00 -1.71 7.51
CA PHE A 210 19.38 -0.56 8.32
C PHE A 210 18.16 0.19 8.88
N GLY A 211 17.09 0.33 8.09
CA GLY A 211 15.82 0.88 8.57
C GLY A 211 15.25 0.08 9.72
N PHE A 212 15.22 -1.25 9.60
CA PHE A 212 14.78 -2.16 10.66
C PHE A 212 15.64 -2.03 11.92
N LEU A 213 16.97 -2.05 11.80
CA LEU A 213 17.88 -1.88 12.94
C LEU A 213 17.71 -0.52 13.62
N PHE A 214 17.51 0.54 12.83
CA PHE A 214 17.25 1.88 13.34
C PHE A 214 15.91 1.93 14.10
N GLY A 215 14.84 1.36 13.53
CA GLY A 215 13.55 1.21 14.19
C GLY A 215 13.63 0.41 15.48
N LEU A 216 14.38 -0.70 15.46
CA LEU A 216 14.58 -1.55 16.64
C LEU A 216 15.34 -0.80 17.72
N GLY A 217 16.32 0.03 17.34
CA GLY A 217 17.02 0.93 18.25
C GLY A 217 16.09 1.97 18.89
N MET A 218 15.11 2.51 18.15
CA MET A 218 14.09 3.40 18.71
C MET A 218 13.16 2.66 19.69
N ALA A 219 12.73 1.46 19.32
CA ALA A 219 11.84 0.64 20.14
C ALA A 219 12.52 0.14 21.43
N VAL A 220 13.79 -0.26 21.40
CA VAL A 220 14.52 -0.69 22.60
C VAL A 220 14.79 0.49 23.55
N ARG A 221 14.92 1.72 23.01
CA ARG A 221 15.11 2.94 23.82
C ARG A 221 13.81 3.53 24.38
N GLY A 222 12.65 2.98 24.04
CA GLY A 222 11.36 3.45 24.56
C GLY A 222 10.87 4.76 23.94
N ARG A 223 11.07 4.94 22.63
CA ARG A 223 10.56 6.11 21.91
C ARG A 223 9.04 6.21 22.07
N ASP A 224 8.56 7.35 22.56
CA ASP A 224 7.14 7.66 22.73
C ASP A 224 6.38 6.52 23.47
N GLU A 225 7.01 6.00 24.54
CA GLU A 225 6.53 4.90 25.40
C GLU A 225 6.44 3.52 24.71
N PHE A 226 6.79 3.41 23.44
CA PHE A 226 6.88 2.15 22.74
C PHE A 226 8.21 1.45 23.04
N VAL A 227 8.19 0.49 23.98
CA VAL A 227 9.35 -0.29 24.42
C VAL A 227 9.23 -1.75 23.99
N LEU A 228 10.19 -2.26 23.23
CA LEU A 228 10.36 -3.70 23.00
C LEU A 228 11.39 -4.27 23.99
N SER A 229 10.92 -4.70 25.16
CA SER A 229 11.71 -5.40 26.17
C SER A 229 11.72 -6.91 25.94
N ARG A 230 12.59 -7.64 26.64
CA ARG A 230 12.63 -9.11 26.54
C ARG A 230 11.29 -9.77 26.91
N ASP A 231 10.58 -9.19 27.87
CA ASP A 231 9.34 -9.76 28.41
C ASP A 231 8.17 -9.65 27.43
N VAL A 232 8.21 -8.70 26.49
CA VAL A 232 7.19 -8.54 25.44
C VAL A 232 7.59 -9.19 24.11
N CYS A 233 8.82 -9.68 23.97
CA CYS A 233 9.30 -10.38 22.78
C CYS A 233 9.01 -11.89 22.80
N GLU A 234 8.18 -12.37 23.72
CA GLU A 234 7.75 -13.77 23.74
C GLU A 234 6.89 -14.09 22.51
N PHE A 235 7.18 -15.22 21.89
CA PHE A 235 6.37 -15.75 20.81
C PHE A 235 5.01 -16.17 21.35
N ASN A 236 3.95 -15.52 20.86
CA ASN A 236 2.59 -15.84 21.21
C ASN A 236 1.83 -16.27 19.95
N LEU A 237 1.39 -17.53 19.94
CA LEU A 237 0.72 -18.12 18.78
C LEU A 237 -0.67 -17.51 18.52
N GLU A 238 -1.35 -17.04 19.55
CA GLU A 238 -2.64 -16.37 19.44
C GLU A 238 -2.47 -15.01 18.75
N ASP A 239 -1.56 -14.17 19.24
CA ASP A 239 -1.19 -12.90 18.59
C ASP A 239 -0.84 -13.13 17.10
N CYS A 240 -0.05 -14.17 16.81
CA CYS A 240 0.30 -14.51 15.43
C CYS A 240 -0.92 -14.90 14.58
N ARG A 241 -1.84 -15.71 15.13
CA ARG A 241 -3.08 -16.11 14.44
C ARG A 241 -3.98 -14.92 14.19
N GLU A 242 -4.17 -14.05 15.18
CA GLU A 242 -4.95 -12.84 15.05
C GLU A 242 -4.40 -11.92 13.95
N ILE A 243 -3.08 -11.69 13.94
CA ILE A 243 -2.41 -10.88 12.91
C ILE A 243 -2.67 -11.46 11.52
N VAL A 244 -2.55 -12.78 11.36
CA VAL A 244 -2.80 -13.45 10.07
C VAL A 244 -4.28 -13.38 9.69
N ASP A 245 -5.19 -13.61 10.63
CA ASP A 245 -6.65 -13.58 10.41
C ASP A 245 -7.15 -12.21 9.96
N ILE A 246 -6.58 -11.15 10.53
CA ILE A 246 -6.84 -9.76 10.12
C ILE A 246 -6.15 -9.46 8.79
N GLY A 247 -4.92 -9.96 8.61
CA GLY A 247 -4.03 -9.61 7.51
C GLY A 247 -4.35 -10.26 6.17
N TRP A 248 -4.69 -11.55 6.14
CA TRP A 248 -4.85 -12.30 4.89
C TRP A 248 -5.94 -11.71 3.98
N PRO A 249 -7.09 -11.18 4.47
CA PRO A 249 -8.07 -10.57 3.58
C PRO A 249 -7.53 -9.30 2.92
N THR A 250 -6.63 -8.57 3.59
CA THR A 250 -6.00 -7.37 3.03
C THR A 250 -4.95 -7.71 1.98
N ALA A 251 -4.18 -8.79 2.18
CA ALA A 251 -3.35 -9.36 1.11
C ALA A 251 -4.23 -9.76 -0.10
N GLY A 252 -5.38 -10.39 0.15
CA GLY A 252 -6.36 -10.72 -0.88
C GLY A 252 -6.92 -9.50 -1.62
N GLN A 253 -7.17 -8.38 -0.93
CA GLN A 253 -7.59 -7.12 -1.55
C GLN A 253 -6.53 -6.63 -2.55
N TYR A 254 -5.27 -6.64 -2.12
CA TYR A 254 -4.16 -6.23 -2.97
C TYR A 254 -4.05 -7.13 -4.20
N VAL A 255 -4.01 -8.45 -4.03
CA VAL A 255 -3.96 -9.42 -5.15
C VAL A 255 -5.17 -9.28 -6.08
N SER A 256 -6.38 -9.09 -5.55
CA SER A 256 -7.60 -8.87 -6.33
C SER A 256 -7.49 -7.61 -7.19
N SER A 257 -7.02 -6.50 -6.62
CA SER A 257 -6.86 -5.25 -7.35
C SER A 257 -5.80 -5.33 -8.46
N GLN A 258 -4.67 -6.00 -8.19
CA GLN A 258 -3.59 -6.19 -9.17
C GLN A 258 -4.00 -7.14 -10.30
N SER A 259 -4.64 -8.26 -9.99
CA SER A 259 -5.12 -9.19 -11.02
C SER A 259 -6.19 -8.56 -11.92
N ALA A 260 -7.11 -7.78 -11.37
CA ALA A 260 -8.07 -7.02 -12.16
C ALA A 260 -7.40 -5.95 -13.04
N ARG A 261 -6.30 -5.34 -12.57
CA ARG A 261 -5.50 -4.40 -13.38
C ARG A 261 -4.91 -5.07 -14.62
N VAL A 262 -4.44 -6.31 -14.52
CA VAL A 262 -3.99 -7.09 -15.69
C VAL A 262 -5.11 -7.27 -16.70
N GLY A 263 -6.31 -7.65 -16.24
CA GLY A 263 -7.49 -7.77 -17.09
C GLY A 263 -7.87 -6.46 -17.80
N MET A 264 -7.75 -5.32 -17.08
CA MET A 264 -7.98 -4.00 -17.67
C MET A 264 -6.94 -3.65 -18.75
N VAL A 265 -5.65 -3.91 -18.50
CA VAL A 265 -4.57 -3.69 -19.47
C VAL A 265 -4.81 -4.51 -20.74
N TRP A 266 -5.15 -5.79 -20.59
CA TRP A 266 -5.51 -6.66 -21.72
C TRP A 266 -6.69 -6.09 -22.52
N LEU A 267 -7.77 -5.67 -21.84
CA LEU A 267 -8.95 -5.12 -22.49
C LEU A 267 -8.66 -3.80 -23.22
N VAL A 268 -7.87 -2.91 -22.62
CA VAL A 268 -7.42 -1.67 -23.26
C VAL A 268 -6.61 -1.98 -24.52
N ALA A 269 -5.67 -2.93 -24.45
CA ALA A 269 -4.87 -3.33 -25.61
C ALA A 269 -5.74 -3.91 -26.74
N LEU A 270 -6.73 -4.75 -26.39
CA LEU A 270 -7.65 -5.37 -27.33
C LEU A 270 -8.51 -4.34 -28.08
N VAL A 271 -9.01 -3.32 -27.38
CA VAL A 271 -9.99 -2.36 -27.94
C VAL A 271 -9.34 -1.07 -28.46
N GLY A 272 -8.27 -0.62 -27.81
CA GLY A 272 -7.59 0.65 -28.11
C GLY A 272 -6.24 0.51 -28.82
N GLY A 273 -5.76 -0.71 -29.05
CA GLY A 273 -4.45 -0.96 -29.65
C GLY A 273 -3.29 -0.35 -28.85
N ALA A 274 -2.15 -0.13 -29.53
CA ALA A 274 -0.96 0.44 -28.91
C ALA A 274 -1.21 1.83 -28.32
N THR A 275 -1.90 2.71 -29.05
CA THR A 275 -2.24 4.08 -28.62
C THR A 275 -3.10 4.09 -27.37
N GLY A 276 -4.12 3.24 -27.29
CA GLY A 276 -4.98 3.12 -26.11
C GLY A 276 -4.24 2.60 -24.88
N LEU A 277 -3.38 1.60 -25.09
CA LEU A 277 -2.56 1.03 -24.01
C LEU A 277 -1.57 2.04 -23.46
N ALA A 278 -0.90 2.80 -24.34
CA ALA A 278 -0.02 3.89 -23.96
C ALA A 278 -0.79 4.94 -23.14
N ALA A 279 -1.93 5.42 -23.65
CA ALA A 279 -2.76 6.40 -22.98
C ALA A 279 -3.22 5.96 -21.57
N TYR A 280 -3.70 4.72 -21.44
CA TYR A 280 -4.09 4.16 -20.15
C TYR A 280 -2.91 4.07 -19.18
N THR A 281 -1.73 3.67 -19.66
CA THR A 281 -0.53 3.53 -18.84
C THR A 281 -0.04 4.89 -18.33
N ILE A 282 -0.02 5.90 -19.20
CA ILE A 282 0.30 7.29 -18.84
C ILE A 282 -0.68 7.79 -17.78
N GLY A 283 -1.98 7.68 -18.08
CA GLY A 283 -3.04 8.13 -17.19
C GLY A 283 -2.99 7.46 -15.82
N ALA A 284 -2.75 6.14 -15.78
CA ALA A 284 -2.64 5.38 -14.54
C ALA A 284 -1.42 5.80 -13.69
N ARG A 285 -0.30 6.20 -14.30
CA ARG A 285 0.88 6.73 -13.59
C ARG A 285 0.59 8.09 -12.96
N VAL A 286 -0.04 8.99 -13.70
CA VAL A 286 -0.46 10.30 -13.18
C VAL A 286 -1.43 10.12 -12.01
N ALA A 287 -2.42 9.24 -12.17
CA ALA A 287 -3.41 8.93 -11.14
C ALA A 287 -2.78 8.29 -9.88
N ALA A 288 -1.76 7.44 -10.02
CA ALA A 288 -1.10 6.81 -8.88
C ALA A 288 -0.51 7.84 -7.91
N ILE A 289 0.06 8.94 -8.42
CA ILE A 289 0.59 10.03 -7.60
C ILE A 289 -0.53 10.79 -6.90
N ALA A 290 -1.65 11.02 -7.60
CA ALA A 290 -2.82 11.67 -7.03
C ALA A 290 -3.40 10.93 -5.83
N PHE A 291 -3.25 9.60 -5.75
CA PHE A 291 -3.77 8.78 -4.65
C PHE A 291 -2.89 8.74 -3.40
N ILE A 292 -1.62 9.16 -3.48
CA ILE A 292 -0.66 9.09 -2.36
C ILE A 292 -1.21 9.72 -1.06
N PRO A 293 -1.82 10.93 -1.09
CA PRO A 293 -2.37 11.52 0.13
C PRO A 293 -3.49 10.70 0.76
N ALA A 294 -4.32 10.05 -0.07
CA ALA A 294 -5.42 9.21 0.40
C ALA A 294 -4.90 7.91 1.04
N ILE A 295 -3.78 7.35 0.56
CA ILE A 295 -3.12 6.19 1.17
C ILE A 295 -2.61 6.53 2.58
N GLY A 296 -1.95 7.68 2.74
CA GLY A 296 -1.47 8.13 4.06
C GLY A 296 -2.63 8.35 5.04
N LEU A 297 -3.72 8.97 4.56
CA LEU A 297 -4.92 9.19 5.37
C LEU A 297 -5.65 7.89 5.72
N GLN A 298 -5.68 6.92 4.81
CA GLN A 298 -6.24 5.59 5.03
C GLN A 298 -5.52 4.87 6.17
N GLN A 299 -4.19 4.84 6.14
CA GLN A 299 -3.37 4.22 7.18
C GLN A 299 -3.58 4.89 8.55
N ALA A 300 -3.59 6.23 8.60
CA ALA A 300 -3.87 6.99 9.82
C ALA A 300 -5.27 6.70 10.38
N ALA A 301 -6.30 6.74 9.52
CA ALA A 301 -7.68 6.47 9.91
C ALA A 301 -7.86 5.03 10.43
N GLN A 302 -7.19 4.05 9.83
CA GLN A 302 -7.25 2.66 10.26
C GLN A 302 -6.73 2.49 11.71
N SER A 303 -5.59 3.12 12.03
CA SER A 303 -5.04 3.11 13.41
C SER A 303 -5.97 3.83 14.39
N MET A 304 -6.44 5.03 14.02
CA MET A 304 -7.37 5.79 14.87
C MET A 304 -8.68 5.04 15.13
N VAL A 305 -9.27 4.39 14.12
CA VAL A 305 -10.48 3.58 14.30
C VAL A 305 -10.21 2.42 15.25
N GLY A 306 -9.08 1.71 15.10
CA GLY A 306 -8.70 0.64 16.01
C GLY A 306 -8.52 1.11 17.46
N GLN A 307 -7.80 2.20 17.70
CA GLN A 307 -7.64 2.78 19.04
C GLN A 307 -8.97 3.24 19.67
N ASN A 308 -9.86 3.85 18.88
CA ASN A 308 -11.16 4.27 19.40
C ASN A 308 -12.07 3.07 19.71
N LEU A 309 -11.96 1.97 18.98
CA LEU A 309 -12.69 0.74 19.30
C LEU A 309 -12.11 0.04 20.53
N GLY A 310 -10.78 -0.01 20.66
CA GLY A 310 -10.12 -0.51 21.87
C GLY A 310 -10.52 0.28 23.12
N ALA A 311 -10.64 1.60 23.01
CA ALA A 311 -11.05 2.49 24.09
C ALA A 311 -12.56 2.48 24.39
N GLU A 312 -13.32 1.54 23.81
CA GLU A 312 -14.78 1.46 23.94
C GLU A 312 -15.52 2.72 23.45
N LEU A 313 -15.00 3.41 22.43
CA LEU A 313 -15.57 4.62 21.82
C LEU A 313 -16.12 4.36 20.40
N PRO A 314 -17.15 3.51 20.22
CA PRO A 314 -17.64 3.09 18.90
C PRO A 314 -18.19 4.22 18.04
N GLU A 315 -18.81 5.25 18.65
CA GLU A 315 -19.29 6.43 17.92
C GLU A 315 -18.14 7.32 17.44
N ARG A 316 -17.06 7.40 18.22
CA ARG A 316 -15.88 8.14 17.81
C ARG A 316 -15.13 7.43 16.68
N ALA A 317 -15.08 6.10 16.72
CA ALA A 317 -14.58 5.28 15.61
C ALA A 317 -15.41 5.52 14.32
N ARG A 318 -16.74 5.49 14.41
CA ARG A 318 -17.65 5.81 13.29
C ARG A 318 -17.40 7.21 12.75
N ARG A 319 -17.29 8.21 13.63
CA ARG A 319 -17.02 9.61 13.26
C ARG A 319 -15.65 9.77 12.60
N THR A 320 -14.65 9.03 13.05
CA THR A 320 -13.29 9.02 12.45
C THR A 320 -13.36 8.60 10.99
N THR A 321 -14.09 7.52 10.67
CA THR A 321 -14.31 7.08 9.29
C THR A 321 -14.99 8.15 8.45
N TRP A 322 -16.13 8.71 8.90
CA TRP A 322 -16.89 9.68 8.11
C TRP A 322 -16.18 11.03 7.92
N VAL A 323 -15.46 11.50 8.95
CA VAL A 323 -14.60 12.69 8.83
C VAL A 323 -13.47 12.42 7.84
N GLY A 324 -12.84 11.25 7.92
CA GLY A 324 -11.84 10.80 6.95
C GLY A 324 -12.39 10.79 5.53
N VAL A 325 -13.57 10.19 5.31
CA VAL A 325 -14.27 10.17 4.01
C VAL A 325 -14.46 11.58 3.48
N GLY A 326 -14.92 12.53 4.31
CA GLY A 326 -15.06 13.93 3.91
C GLY A 326 -13.73 14.56 3.48
N ILE A 327 -12.68 14.43 4.30
CA ILE A 327 -11.35 14.98 4.00
C ILE A 327 -10.76 14.37 2.72
N ALA A 328 -10.82 13.05 2.57
CA ALA A 328 -10.28 12.33 1.42
C ALA A 328 -11.04 12.67 0.13
N SER A 329 -12.38 12.70 0.21
CA SER A 329 -13.23 13.01 -0.95
C SER A 329 -13.01 14.44 -1.43
N VAL A 330 -12.96 15.41 -0.52
CA VAL A 330 -12.72 16.82 -0.86
C VAL A 330 -11.31 17.00 -1.41
N SER A 331 -10.28 16.47 -0.75
CA SER A 331 -8.89 16.61 -1.21
C SER A 331 -8.68 16.01 -2.60
N LEU A 332 -9.17 14.79 -2.86
CA LEU A 332 -9.09 14.19 -4.19
C LEU A 332 -9.96 14.90 -5.22
N THR A 333 -11.09 15.50 -4.83
CA THR A 333 -11.88 16.35 -5.74
C THR A 333 -11.09 17.59 -6.16
N VAL A 334 -10.33 18.22 -5.25
CA VAL A 334 -9.45 19.34 -5.56
C VAL A 334 -8.35 18.89 -6.54
N VAL A 335 -7.73 17.73 -6.30
CA VAL A 335 -6.76 17.14 -7.24
C VAL A 335 -7.41 16.89 -8.60
N GLY A 336 -8.65 16.39 -8.63
CA GLY A 336 -9.44 16.20 -9.83
C GLY A 336 -9.74 17.49 -10.59
N ALA A 337 -10.06 18.56 -9.88
CA ALA A 337 -10.28 19.88 -10.48
C ALA A 337 -9.00 20.43 -11.13
N ILE A 338 -7.85 20.26 -10.47
CA ILE A 338 -6.54 20.61 -11.05
C ILE A 338 -6.27 19.75 -12.30
N GLN A 339 -6.51 18.44 -12.21
CA GLN A 339 -6.34 17.53 -13.33
C GLN A 339 -7.24 17.88 -14.53
N LEU A 340 -8.47 18.35 -14.28
CA LEU A 340 -9.38 18.83 -15.33
C LEU A 340 -8.93 20.13 -15.98
N ALA A 341 -8.25 21.00 -15.23
CA ALA A 341 -7.75 22.28 -15.75
C ALA A 341 -6.56 22.12 -16.71
N ILE A 342 -5.70 21.11 -16.47
CA ILE A 342 -4.44 20.92 -17.22
C ILE A 342 -4.14 19.45 -17.61
N PRO A 343 -5.09 18.69 -18.19
CA PRO A 343 -4.92 17.25 -18.42
C PRO A 343 -3.86 16.93 -19.48
N GLU A 344 -3.74 17.76 -20.51
CA GLU A 344 -2.74 17.61 -21.59
C GLU A 344 -1.33 17.90 -21.10
N THR A 345 -1.15 18.96 -20.30
CA THR A 345 0.14 19.29 -19.68
C THR A 345 0.61 18.17 -18.76
N LEU A 346 -0.29 17.62 -17.93
CA LEU A 346 0.02 16.48 -17.08
C LEU A 346 0.38 15.24 -17.89
N SER A 347 -0.34 14.96 -18.96
CA SER A 347 -0.07 13.80 -19.82
C SER A 347 1.27 13.92 -20.56
N ALA A 348 1.57 15.09 -21.12
CA ALA A 348 2.81 15.37 -21.84
C ALA A 348 4.04 15.38 -20.92
N LEU A 349 3.89 15.79 -19.66
CA LEU A 349 4.99 15.79 -18.69
C LEU A 349 5.49 14.38 -18.37
N PHE A 350 4.62 13.37 -18.46
CA PHE A 350 4.97 11.99 -18.12
C PHE A 350 5.57 11.19 -19.29
N VAL A 351 5.39 11.63 -20.53
CA VAL A 351 6.00 11.00 -21.71
C VAL A 351 6.36 12.06 -22.76
N PRO A 352 7.62 12.53 -22.80
CA PRO A 352 8.08 13.55 -23.75
C PRO A 352 7.95 13.14 -25.22
N ASP A 353 8.04 11.84 -25.50
CA ASP A 353 8.03 11.26 -26.85
C ASP A 353 6.65 10.71 -27.27
N ALA A 354 5.60 10.95 -26.48
CA ALA A 354 4.26 10.47 -26.81
C ALA A 354 3.73 11.19 -28.05
N THR A 355 3.09 10.42 -28.93
CA THR A 355 2.38 10.99 -30.07
C THR A 355 1.23 11.88 -29.57
N GLN A 356 0.85 12.87 -30.36
CA GLN A 356 -0.25 13.77 -30.02
C GLN A 356 -1.56 13.02 -29.76
N ALA A 357 -1.78 11.88 -30.46
CA ALA A 357 -2.94 11.02 -30.26
C ALA A 357 -2.92 10.32 -28.89
N GLU A 358 -1.76 9.84 -28.43
CA GLU A 358 -1.60 9.22 -27.10
C GLU A 358 -1.82 10.24 -25.98
N VAL A 359 -1.30 11.45 -26.14
CA VAL A 359 -1.48 12.55 -25.18
C VAL A 359 -2.96 12.95 -25.09
N ALA A 360 -3.65 13.10 -26.23
CA ALA A 360 -5.07 13.45 -26.25
C ALA A 360 -5.92 12.37 -25.57
N LEU A 361 -5.66 11.10 -25.85
CA LEU A 361 -6.41 9.99 -25.27
C LEU A 361 -6.09 9.80 -23.78
N ALA A 362 -4.85 10.05 -23.35
CA ALA A 362 -4.47 10.08 -21.93
C ALA A 362 -5.18 11.23 -21.20
N ALA A 363 -5.27 12.41 -21.83
CA ALA A 363 -6.02 13.53 -21.29
C ALA A 363 -7.52 13.19 -21.13
N ASP A 364 -8.11 12.44 -22.06
CA ASP A 364 -9.49 11.96 -21.93
C ASP A 364 -9.66 10.97 -20.78
N TYR A 365 -8.71 10.03 -20.60
CA TYR A 365 -8.69 9.16 -19.41
C TYR A 365 -8.66 9.97 -18.12
N LEU A 366 -7.79 10.98 -18.03
CA LEU A 366 -7.67 11.84 -16.86
C LEU A 366 -8.94 12.67 -16.61
N ARG A 367 -9.58 13.20 -17.66
CA ARG A 367 -10.86 13.90 -17.56
C ARG A 367 -11.94 13.00 -17.00
N ILE A 368 -12.05 11.77 -17.52
CA ILE A 368 -13.05 10.79 -17.07
C ILE A 368 -12.79 10.33 -15.63
N LEU A 369 -11.52 10.10 -15.28
CA LEU A 369 -11.15 9.70 -13.92
C LEU A 369 -11.45 10.79 -12.89
N ALA A 370 -11.35 12.07 -13.29
CA ALA A 370 -11.58 13.18 -12.40
C ALA A 370 -12.98 13.20 -11.77
N TYR A 371 -13.99 12.72 -12.50
CA TYR A 371 -15.37 12.56 -11.98
C TYR A 371 -15.48 11.51 -10.86
N GLY A 372 -14.52 10.58 -10.76
CA GLY A 372 -14.49 9.50 -9.78
C GLY A 372 -13.57 9.75 -8.58
N TYR A 373 -12.80 10.84 -8.54
CA TYR A 373 -11.80 11.05 -7.49
C TYR A 373 -12.39 11.11 -6.08
N TRP A 374 -13.53 11.78 -5.91
CA TRP A 374 -14.23 11.81 -4.63
C TRP A 374 -14.57 10.39 -4.16
N ALA A 375 -14.99 9.53 -5.07
CA ALA A 375 -15.40 8.16 -4.79
C ALA A 375 -14.20 7.30 -4.35
N ILE A 376 -13.03 7.51 -4.98
CA ILE A 376 -11.80 6.82 -4.58
C ILE A 376 -11.43 7.17 -3.14
N GLY A 377 -11.50 8.45 -2.78
CA GLY A 377 -11.24 8.91 -1.41
C GLY A 377 -12.22 8.31 -0.41
N ALA A 378 -13.51 8.30 -0.74
CA ALA A 378 -14.53 7.66 0.07
C ALA A 378 -14.26 6.15 0.26
N THR A 379 -13.98 5.42 -0.82
CA THR A 379 -13.72 3.97 -0.77
C THR A 379 -12.52 3.63 0.14
N TYR A 380 -11.41 4.35 0.02
CA TYR A 380 -10.22 4.09 0.85
C TYR A 380 -10.54 4.25 2.34
N LEU A 381 -11.26 5.32 2.70
CA LEU A 381 -11.55 5.62 4.10
C LEU A 381 -12.65 4.72 4.67
N LEU A 382 -13.64 4.32 3.87
CA LEU A 382 -14.60 3.28 4.27
C LEU A 382 -13.91 1.93 4.53
N GLN A 383 -12.95 1.55 3.69
CA GLN A 383 -12.12 0.36 3.91
C GLN A 383 -11.25 0.49 5.15
N ALA A 384 -10.66 1.66 5.44
CA ALA A 384 -9.95 1.91 6.70
C ALA A 384 -10.86 1.69 7.91
N GLY A 385 -12.12 2.14 7.84
CA GLY A 385 -13.12 1.92 8.89
C GLY A 385 -13.41 0.45 9.16
N PHE A 386 -13.61 -0.36 8.10
CA PHE A 386 -13.80 -1.80 8.26
C PHE A 386 -12.53 -2.53 8.73
N ASN A 387 -11.37 -2.16 8.19
CA ASN A 387 -10.10 -2.79 8.53
C ASN A 387 -9.72 -2.52 10.00
N GLY A 388 -9.84 -1.27 10.45
CA GLY A 388 -9.60 -0.89 11.85
C GLY A 388 -10.58 -1.54 12.84
N ALA A 389 -11.75 -1.95 12.37
CA ALA A 389 -12.74 -2.70 13.14
C ALA A 389 -12.58 -4.23 13.05
N ARG A 390 -11.41 -4.74 12.63
CA ARG A 390 -11.14 -6.17 12.46
C ARG A 390 -12.03 -6.88 11.42
N ARG A 391 -12.78 -6.13 10.58
CA ARG A 391 -13.68 -6.65 9.53
C ARG A 391 -13.06 -6.59 8.13
N THR A 392 -11.79 -6.99 8.01
CA THR A 392 -11.02 -6.93 6.74
C THR A 392 -11.61 -7.81 5.63
N ARG A 393 -12.35 -8.88 5.98
CA ARG A 393 -13.11 -9.71 5.01
C ARG A 393 -14.18 -8.93 4.27
N THR A 394 -14.83 -7.96 4.93
CA THR A 394 -15.80 -7.08 4.28
C THR A 394 -15.12 -6.25 3.19
N SER A 395 -13.97 -5.66 3.50
CA SER A 395 -13.18 -4.89 2.54
C SER A 395 -12.70 -5.74 1.36
N LEU A 396 -12.34 -7.01 1.61
CA LEU A 396 -12.02 -7.98 0.55
C LEU A 396 -13.19 -8.22 -0.40
N ILE A 397 -14.37 -8.55 0.14
CA ILE A 397 -15.56 -8.80 -0.68
C ILE A 397 -15.91 -7.56 -1.48
N ALA A 398 -15.89 -6.38 -0.87
CA ALA A 398 -16.15 -5.14 -1.58
C ALA A 398 -15.15 -4.87 -2.71
N THR A 399 -13.86 -5.16 -2.48
CA THR A 399 -12.82 -5.04 -3.50
C THR A 399 -13.05 -6.03 -4.65
N LEU A 400 -13.38 -7.28 -4.35
CA LEU A 400 -13.73 -8.28 -5.38
C LEU A 400 -14.94 -7.82 -6.20
N LEU A 401 -16.00 -7.36 -5.56
CA LEU A 401 -17.19 -6.86 -6.24
C LEU A 401 -16.86 -5.64 -7.12
N GLN A 402 -16.15 -4.65 -6.59
CA GLN A 402 -15.75 -3.45 -7.32
C GLN A 402 -14.96 -3.80 -8.59
N TYR A 403 -13.94 -4.63 -8.47
CA TYR A 403 -12.99 -4.87 -9.55
C TYR A 403 -13.44 -5.96 -10.52
N TRP A 404 -14.00 -7.07 -10.04
CA TRP A 404 -14.36 -8.21 -10.89
C TRP A 404 -15.80 -8.19 -11.36
N ILE A 405 -16.74 -7.77 -10.50
CA ILE A 405 -18.18 -7.82 -10.81
C ILE A 405 -18.67 -6.51 -11.43
N VAL A 406 -18.09 -5.37 -11.06
CA VAL A 406 -18.48 -4.06 -11.60
C VAL A 406 -17.52 -3.61 -12.69
N ARG A 407 -16.23 -3.41 -12.38
CA ARG A 407 -15.29 -2.77 -13.32
C ARG A 407 -15.15 -3.51 -14.64
N LEU A 408 -14.81 -4.80 -14.62
CA LEU A 408 -14.60 -5.57 -15.85
C LEU A 408 -15.87 -5.68 -16.70
N PRO A 409 -17.04 -6.08 -16.17
CA PRO A 409 -18.27 -6.15 -16.97
C PRO A 409 -18.72 -4.80 -17.51
N VAL A 410 -18.63 -3.72 -16.72
CA VAL A 410 -18.98 -2.37 -17.20
C VAL A 410 -18.03 -1.92 -18.30
N ALA A 411 -16.71 -2.18 -18.16
CA ALA A 411 -15.73 -1.86 -19.18
C ALA A 411 -15.98 -2.64 -20.49
N LEU A 412 -16.24 -3.95 -20.40
CA LEU A 412 -16.56 -4.80 -21.54
C LEU A 412 -17.87 -4.36 -22.23
N GLY A 413 -18.92 -4.11 -21.44
CA GLY A 413 -20.20 -3.65 -21.95
C GLY A 413 -20.11 -2.28 -22.64
N ALA A 414 -19.41 -1.32 -22.03
CA ALA A 414 -19.22 -0.01 -22.62
C ALA A 414 -18.35 -0.06 -23.89
N ALA A 415 -17.29 -0.87 -23.89
CA ALA A 415 -16.42 -1.03 -25.05
C ALA A 415 -17.13 -1.66 -26.25
N PHE A 416 -17.85 -2.78 -26.03
CA PHE A 416 -18.38 -3.61 -27.11
C PHE A 416 -19.89 -3.42 -27.37
N LEU A 417 -20.72 -3.32 -26.33
CA LEU A 417 -22.18 -3.19 -26.51
C LEU A 417 -22.59 -1.76 -26.85
N LEU A 418 -21.93 -0.77 -26.23
CA LEU A 418 -22.19 0.65 -26.49
C LEU A 418 -21.28 1.24 -27.59
N ASN A 419 -20.37 0.44 -28.15
CA ASN A 419 -19.40 0.86 -29.17
C ASN A 419 -18.58 2.11 -28.78
N MET A 420 -18.30 2.30 -27.48
CA MET A 420 -17.51 3.43 -26.99
C MET A 420 -16.00 3.18 -27.09
N GLY A 421 -15.58 2.00 -27.53
CA GLY A 421 -14.18 1.63 -27.66
C GLY A 421 -13.43 1.78 -26.33
N VAL A 422 -12.18 2.27 -26.41
CA VAL A 422 -11.30 2.45 -25.24
C VAL A 422 -11.84 3.47 -24.22
N ILE A 423 -12.60 4.47 -24.67
CA ILE A 423 -13.26 5.44 -23.79
C ILE A 423 -14.28 4.74 -22.88
N GLY A 424 -14.98 3.72 -23.39
CA GLY A 424 -15.87 2.88 -22.58
C GLY A 424 -15.13 2.16 -21.45
N VAL A 425 -13.91 1.69 -21.74
CA VAL A 425 -13.04 1.05 -20.74
C VAL A 425 -12.63 2.03 -19.64
N PHE A 426 -12.36 3.29 -20.00
CA PHE A 426 -12.04 4.36 -19.03
C PHE A 426 -13.22 4.66 -18.11
N TRP A 427 -14.44 4.72 -18.65
CA TRP A 427 -15.66 4.85 -17.85
C TRP A 427 -15.88 3.67 -16.91
N GLY A 428 -15.52 2.45 -17.31
CA GLY A 428 -15.55 1.28 -16.44
C GLY A 428 -14.76 1.47 -15.14
N VAL A 429 -13.59 2.13 -15.21
CA VAL A 429 -12.80 2.48 -14.02
C VAL A 429 -13.57 3.46 -13.14
N THR A 430 -13.99 4.60 -13.69
CA THR A 430 -14.69 5.66 -12.93
C THR A 430 -16.00 5.16 -12.30
N ILE A 431 -16.85 4.49 -13.08
CA ILE A 431 -18.13 3.97 -12.62
C ILE A 431 -17.92 2.94 -11.51
N SER A 432 -16.94 2.05 -11.64
CA SER A 432 -16.65 1.07 -10.58
C SER A 432 -16.29 1.71 -9.25
N ASN A 433 -15.55 2.83 -9.27
CA ASN A 433 -15.20 3.56 -8.05
C ASN A 433 -16.43 4.23 -7.44
N ILE A 434 -17.28 4.85 -8.25
CA ILE A 434 -18.53 5.48 -7.80
C ILE A 434 -19.47 4.44 -7.19
N VAL A 435 -19.69 3.32 -7.87
CA VAL A 435 -20.53 2.22 -7.38
C VAL A 435 -19.96 1.65 -6.07
N ALA A 436 -18.64 1.46 -5.99
CA ALA A 436 -17.99 1.00 -4.76
C ALA A 436 -18.16 1.99 -3.61
N ALA A 437 -17.96 3.29 -3.82
CA ALA A 437 -18.12 4.32 -2.80
C ALA A 437 -19.56 4.39 -2.28
N LEU A 438 -20.55 4.36 -3.18
CA LEU A 438 -21.97 4.37 -2.78
C LEU A 438 -22.35 3.07 -2.07
N GLY A 439 -21.98 1.92 -2.63
CA GLY A 439 -22.29 0.60 -2.06
C GLY A 439 -21.64 0.39 -0.69
N LEU A 440 -20.34 0.66 -0.56
CA LEU A 440 -19.64 0.61 0.72
C LEU A 440 -20.16 1.66 1.70
N GLY A 441 -20.52 2.86 1.22
CA GLY A 441 -21.03 3.93 2.08
C GLY A 441 -22.36 3.54 2.71
N VAL A 442 -23.30 3.02 1.92
CA VAL A 442 -24.59 2.52 2.41
C VAL A 442 -24.39 1.32 3.34
N TYR A 443 -23.53 0.38 2.97
CA TYR A 443 -23.28 -0.80 3.79
C TYR A 443 -22.59 -0.46 5.13
N TYR A 444 -21.62 0.44 5.13
CA TYR A 444 -20.96 0.93 6.34
C TYR A 444 -21.95 1.68 7.24
N TRP A 445 -22.80 2.53 6.67
CA TRP A 445 -23.87 3.19 7.42
C TRP A 445 -24.80 2.17 8.11
N TYR A 446 -25.30 1.19 7.35
CA TYR A 446 -26.17 0.13 7.88
C TYR A 446 -25.49 -0.71 8.99
N GLU A 447 -24.26 -1.16 8.76
CA GLU A 447 -23.51 -1.96 9.73
C GLU A 447 -23.21 -1.16 11.01
N THR A 448 -22.84 0.11 10.89
CA THR A 448 -22.62 0.96 12.07
C THR A 448 -23.90 1.23 12.86
N GLU A 449 -25.05 1.42 12.19
CA GLU A 449 -26.34 1.59 12.88
C GLU A 449 -26.86 0.29 13.52
N THR A 450 -26.56 -0.87 12.92
CA THR A 450 -26.89 -2.19 13.51
C THR A 450 -25.86 -2.67 14.54
N GLY A 451 -25.03 -1.75 15.06
CA GLY A 451 -24.13 -2.02 16.18
C GLY A 451 -22.86 -2.78 15.80
N MET A 452 -22.35 -2.67 14.57
CA MET A 452 -21.04 -3.23 14.19
C MET A 452 -19.93 -2.81 15.16
N ASN A 453 -19.82 -1.51 15.43
CA ASN A 453 -18.75 -1.00 16.28
C ASN A 453 -18.96 -1.41 17.74
N VAL A 454 -20.20 -1.56 18.19
CA VAL A 454 -20.53 -2.06 19.54
C VAL A 454 -20.14 -3.54 19.67
N ARG A 455 -20.51 -4.38 18.69
CA ARG A 455 -20.09 -5.79 18.63
C ARG A 455 -18.58 -5.96 18.55
N ALA A 456 -17.89 -5.04 17.88
CA ALA A 456 -16.42 -5.04 17.81
C ALA A 456 -15.80 -4.79 19.20
N VAL A 457 -16.38 -3.87 20.00
CA VAL A 457 -15.98 -3.66 21.40
C VAL A 457 -16.25 -4.91 22.25
N GLU A 458 -17.45 -5.50 22.14
CA GLU A 458 -17.83 -6.70 22.91
C GLU A 458 -16.93 -7.91 22.58
N THR A 459 -16.51 -8.06 21.31
CA THR A 459 -15.60 -9.12 20.89
C THR A 459 -14.20 -8.92 21.49
N ALA A 460 -13.72 -7.68 21.51
CA ALA A 460 -12.43 -7.35 22.13
C ALA A 460 -12.44 -7.60 23.65
N ALA A 461 -13.57 -7.36 24.32
CA ALA A 461 -13.71 -7.58 25.76
C ALA A 461 -13.94 -9.06 26.17
N SER A 462 -14.21 -9.97 25.23
CA SER A 462 -14.58 -11.37 25.51
C SER A 462 -13.50 -12.41 25.20
N GLU A 463 -12.35 -12.00 24.64
CA GLU A 463 -11.16 -12.86 24.57
C GLU A 463 -10.58 -13.04 26.00
N PRO A 464 -10.53 -14.26 26.56
CA PRO A 464 -10.08 -14.48 27.93
C PRO A 464 -8.59 -14.16 28.06
N ALA A 465 -8.24 -13.38 29.08
CA ALA A 465 -6.87 -13.21 29.54
C ALA A 465 -6.39 -14.51 30.21
N ASP A 466 -5.92 -15.47 29.41
CA ASP A 466 -5.24 -16.69 29.89
C ASP A 466 -3.71 -16.54 29.82
#